data_AF-A0A8C6YR92-F1
#
_entry.id   AF-A0A8C6YR92-F1
#
_cell.length_a   1.000
_cell.length_b   1.000
_cell.length_c   1.000
_cell.angle_alpha   90.00
_cell.angle_beta   90.00
_cell.angle_gamma   90.00
#
_symmetry.space_group_name_H-M   'P 1'
#
loop_
_entity.id
_entity.type
_entity.pdbx_description
1 polymer ?
#
loop_
_entity_poly.entity_id
_entity_poly.type
_entity_poly.pdbx_seq_one_letter_code
_entity_poly.pdbx_strand_id
1 'polypeptide(L)'
;MKSVSEKGKETLEYGNKYWLMLDEKETKRIYPVKEVRVEEMKWRKWADDWLVHLISPNVYRTPREALASFDYIVREGKFGTMEGFFAKYMGALAMFIISKRLKKRHNLQDNVRQDLYEAVNEWVKAVGKHRLFMGGSQPNLADLAVYGVLRVMEGLEAFDDMMVNTKIQPWYQRMEKVVQKNEFTI
;
A
#
# COMPACT_ATOMS: atom_id res chain seq x y z
N MET A 1 -12.69 19.84 -1.87
CA MET A 1 -12.79 20.85 -2.93
C MET A 1 -13.02 20.12 -4.24
N LYS A 2 -14.04 20.50 -5.02
CA LYS A 2 -14.19 19.97 -6.38
C LYS A 2 -13.14 20.66 -7.24
N SER A 3 -12.18 19.91 -7.76
CA SER A 3 -11.20 20.34 -8.74
C SER A 3 -11.58 19.75 -10.09
N VAL A 4 -11.34 20.47 -11.18
CA VAL A 4 -11.50 19.91 -12.53
C VAL A 4 -10.11 19.47 -12.97
N SER A 5 -9.94 18.17 -13.23
CA SER A 5 -8.71 17.63 -13.82
C SER A 5 -8.44 18.30 -15.17
N GLU A 6 -7.18 18.38 -15.59
CA GLU A 6 -6.77 18.85 -16.93
C GLU A 6 -7.54 18.19 -18.09
N LYS A 7 -8.15 17.02 -17.86
CA LYS A 7 -8.98 16.27 -18.82
C LYS A 7 -10.48 16.59 -18.75
N GLY A 8 -10.88 17.66 -18.06
CA GLY A 8 -12.28 18.09 -17.92
C GLY A 8 -13.14 17.21 -16.99
N LYS A 9 -12.53 16.29 -16.25
CA LYS A 9 -13.24 15.42 -15.29
C LYS A 9 -13.30 16.09 -13.92
N GLU A 10 -14.50 16.19 -13.33
CA GLU A 10 -14.64 16.59 -11.92
C GLU A 10 -13.96 15.57 -11.02
N THR A 11 -13.00 16.04 -10.21
CA THR A 11 -12.32 15.28 -9.17
C THR A 11 -12.62 15.92 -7.82
N LEU A 12 -12.99 15.09 -6.84
CA LEU A 12 -13.19 15.57 -5.48
C LEU A 12 -11.94 15.30 -4.68
N GLU A 13 -11.19 16.36 -4.37
CA GLU A 13 -10.00 16.27 -3.52
C GLU A 13 -10.33 16.74 -2.10
N TYR A 14 -9.93 15.95 -1.11
CA TYR A 14 -10.06 16.31 0.30
C TYR A 14 -8.82 17.10 0.72
N GLY A 15 -9.03 18.40 1.00
CA GLY A 15 -7.98 19.24 1.58
C GLY A 15 -7.57 18.71 2.95
N ASN A 16 -6.29 18.90 3.30
CA ASN A 16 -5.74 18.46 4.59
C ASN A 16 -5.82 16.94 4.85
N LYS A 17 -5.97 16.09 3.82
CA LYS A 17 -6.11 14.62 3.97
C LYS A 17 -5.04 13.95 4.84
N TYR A 18 -3.82 14.48 4.85
CA TYR A 18 -2.72 13.95 5.68
C TYR A 18 -2.45 14.76 6.95
N TRP A 19 -3.12 15.88 7.15
CA TRP A 19 -2.89 16.74 8.31
C TRP A 19 -3.85 16.36 9.44
N LEU A 20 -3.31 15.90 10.57
CA LEU A 20 -4.11 15.69 11.77
C LEU A 20 -4.50 17.04 12.39
N MET A 21 -5.79 17.26 12.61
CA MET A 21 -6.30 18.46 13.28
C MET A 21 -6.20 18.28 14.79
N LEU A 22 -5.01 18.56 15.33
CA LEU A 22 -4.68 18.43 16.75
C LEU A 22 -4.51 19.81 17.38
N ASP A 23 -4.86 19.96 18.66
CA ASP A 23 -4.47 21.14 19.42
C ASP A 23 -2.96 21.16 19.72
N GLU A 24 -2.45 22.22 20.33
CA GLU A 24 -1.01 22.35 20.61
C GLU A 24 -0.49 21.31 21.62
N LYS A 25 -1.30 20.94 22.62
CA LYS A 25 -0.92 19.98 23.65
C LYS A 25 -0.85 18.57 23.05
N GLU A 26 -1.85 18.21 22.26
CA GLU A 26 -1.91 16.95 21.52
C GLU A 26 -0.81 16.85 20.47
N THR A 27 -0.55 17.95 19.75
CA THR A 27 0.54 18.01 18.77
C THR A 27 1.87 17.73 19.44
N LYS A 28 2.19 18.37 20.57
CA LYS A 28 3.45 18.13 21.29
C LYS A 28 3.53 16.70 21.86
N ARG A 29 2.40 16.10 22.22
CA ARG A 29 2.34 14.72 22.72
C ARG A 29 2.60 13.69 21.62
N ILE A 30 1.95 13.85 20.46
CA ILE A 30 2.02 12.90 19.34
C ILE A 30 3.25 13.14 18.46
N TYR A 31 3.60 14.41 18.24
CA TYR A 31 4.76 14.85 17.47
C TYR A 31 5.62 15.80 18.32
N PRO A 32 6.50 15.26 19.19
CA PRO A 32 7.39 16.08 20.02
C PRO A 32 8.31 17.00 19.20
N VAL A 33 8.57 16.60 17.94
CA VAL A 33 9.46 17.26 16.99
C VAL A 33 8.68 17.51 15.70
N LYS A 34 8.68 18.75 15.18
CA LYS A 34 7.85 19.18 14.04
C LYS A 34 8.17 18.38 12.77
N GLU A 35 9.43 18.01 12.60
CA GLU A 35 9.97 17.26 11.47
C GLU A 35 9.31 15.87 11.36
N VAL A 36 8.96 15.24 12.50
CA VAL A 36 8.30 13.92 12.52
C VAL A 36 6.91 13.98 11.89
N ARG A 37 6.17 15.06 12.15
CA ARG A 37 4.84 15.28 11.55
C ARG A 37 4.94 15.45 10.03
N VAL A 38 5.91 16.25 9.58
CA VAL A 38 6.13 16.50 8.15
C VAL A 38 6.59 15.22 7.44
N GLU A 39 7.47 14.44 8.08
CA GLU A 39 7.93 13.15 7.57
C GLU A 39 6.78 12.15 7.44
N GLU A 40 5.92 12.02 8.47
CA GLU A 40 4.74 11.15 8.41
C GLU A 40 3.82 11.54 7.24
N MET A 41 3.51 12.83 7.09
CA MET A 41 2.65 13.32 6.01
C MET A 41 3.23 13.02 4.63
N LYS A 42 4.54 13.19 4.46
CA LYS A 42 5.25 12.87 3.21
C LYS A 42 5.05 11.40 2.85
N TRP A 43 5.25 10.51 3.81
CA TRP A 43 5.19 9.07 3.56
C TRP A 43 3.76 8.54 3.38
N ARG A 44 2.77 9.14 4.05
CA ARG A 44 1.35 8.85 3.79
C ARG A 44 0.96 9.24 2.37
N LYS A 45 1.42 10.41 1.92
CA LYS A 45 1.23 10.84 0.52
C LYS A 45 1.92 9.89 -0.45
N TRP A 46 3.16 9.50 -0.18
CA TRP A 46 3.91 8.57 -1.02
C TRP A 46 3.25 7.18 -1.10
N ALA A 47 2.67 6.68 0.00
CA ALA A 47 1.96 5.40 -0.01
C ALA A 47 0.77 5.41 -0.99
N ASP A 48 -0.02 6.49 -0.96
CA ASP A 48 -1.21 6.64 -1.81
C ASP A 48 -0.89 7.06 -3.25
N ASP A 49 0.11 7.93 -3.46
CA ASP A 49 0.40 8.50 -4.77
C ASP A 49 1.40 7.64 -5.58
N TRP A 50 2.12 6.72 -4.92
CA TRP A 50 3.13 5.87 -5.57
C TRP A 50 2.97 4.40 -5.24
N LEU A 51 3.11 4.01 -3.97
CA LEU A 51 3.19 2.59 -3.58
C LEU A 51 1.97 1.78 -4.04
N VAL A 52 0.76 2.31 -3.84
CA VAL A 52 -0.49 1.63 -4.23
C VAL A 52 -0.56 1.34 -5.74
N HIS A 53 0.07 2.19 -6.56
CA HIS A 53 0.08 2.02 -8.01
C HIS A 53 1.01 0.89 -8.48
N LEU A 54 1.88 0.39 -7.60
CA LEU A 54 2.72 -0.77 -7.87
C LEU A 54 1.99 -2.10 -7.63
N ILE A 55 0.93 -2.11 -6.83
CA ILE A 55 0.21 -3.33 -6.42
C ILE A 55 -0.44 -4.01 -7.61
N SER A 56 -1.34 -3.33 -8.32
CA SER A 56 -2.08 -3.92 -9.45
C SER A 56 -1.14 -4.46 -10.55
N PRO A 57 -0.13 -3.71 -11.03
CA PRO A 57 0.84 -4.24 -11.99
C PRO A 57 1.61 -5.47 -11.50
N ASN A 58 1.85 -5.59 -10.20
CA ASN A 58 2.59 -6.70 -9.61
C ASN A 58 1.72 -7.94 -9.40
N VAL A 59 0.50 -7.82 -8.87
CA VAL A 59 -0.35 -9.00 -8.60
C VAL A 59 -1.06 -9.52 -9.86
N TYR A 60 -1.20 -8.68 -10.88
CA TYR A 60 -1.78 -9.05 -12.18
C TYR A 60 -0.72 -9.11 -13.30
N ARG A 61 0.55 -9.41 -12.97
CA ARG A 61 1.68 -9.34 -13.91
C ARG A 61 1.61 -10.42 -14.99
N THR A 62 1.21 -11.63 -14.60
CA THR A 62 1.07 -12.82 -15.45
C THR A 62 -0.37 -13.36 -15.36
N PRO A 63 -0.86 -14.14 -16.35
CA PRO A 63 -2.20 -14.72 -16.29
C PRO A 63 -2.42 -15.61 -15.05
N ARG A 64 -1.38 -16.34 -14.62
CA ARG A 64 -1.40 -17.17 -13.42
C ARG A 64 -1.57 -16.34 -12.15
N GLU A 65 -0.74 -15.30 -11.98
CA GLU A 65 -0.83 -14.39 -10.84
C GLU A 65 -2.18 -13.66 -10.83
N ALA A 66 -2.70 -13.28 -12.00
CA ALA A 66 -3.99 -12.61 -12.09
C ALA A 66 -5.16 -13.52 -11.66
N LEU A 67 -5.14 -14.79 -12.07
CA LEU A 67 -6.12 -15.78 -11.61
C LEU A 67 -6.01 -16.05 -10.11
N ALA A 68 -4.80 -16.14 -9.57
CA ALA A 68 -4.59 -16.32 -8.12
C ALA A 68 -5.10 -15.11 -7.32
N SER A 69 -4.84 -13.90 -7.80
CA SER A 69 -5.31 -12.65 -7.17
C SER A 69 -6.83 -12.54 -7.18
N PHE A 70 -7.49 -12.92 -8.29
CA PHE A 70 -8.95 -12.94 -8.34
C PHE A 70 -9.57 -14.07 -7.54
N ASP A 71 -8.93 -15.24 -7.48
CA ASP A 71 -9.37 -16.32 -6.60
C ASP A 71 -9.37 -15.86 -5.14
N TYR A 72 -8.31 -15.15 -4.72
CA TYR A 72 -8.22 -14.52 -3.41
C TYR A 72 -9.34 -13.48 -3.20
N ILE A 73 -9.54 -12.55 -4.13
CA ILE A 73 -10.62 -11.54 -4.03
C ILE A 73 -12.00 -12.17 -3.95
N VAL A 74 -12.26 -13.23 -4.71
CA VAL A 74 -13.56 -13.92 -4.71
C VAL A 74 -13.79 -14.67 -3.39
N ARG A 75 -12.73 -15.27 -2.82
CA ARG A 75 -12.79 -16.01 -1.54
C ARG A 75 -12.96 -15.10 -0.33
N GLU A 76 -12.19 -14.01 -0.27
CA GLU A 76 -12.24 -13.03 0.84
C GLU A 76 -13.43 -12.07 0.68
N GLY A 77 -13.93 -11.91 -0.55
CA GLY A 77 -15.09 -11.10 -0.87
C GLY A 77 -16.41 -11.82 -0.62
N LYS A 78 -17.51 -11.05 -0.73
CA LYS A 78 -18.88 -11.56 -0.56
C LYS A 78 -19.51 -11.94 -1.91
N PHE A 79 -18.89 -12.85 -2.65
CA PHE A 79 -19.41 -13.30 -3.94
C PHE A 79 -20.22 -14.60 -3.80
N GLY A 80 -21.35 -14.69 -4.51
CA GLY A 80 -22.09 -15.96 -4.62
C GLY A 80 -21.33 -16.98 -5.48
N THR A 81 -21.67 -18.27 -5.39
CA THR A 81 -20.90 -19.36 -6.05
C THR A 81 -20.77 -19.20 -7.58
N MET A 82 -21.87 -18.85 -8.27
CA MET A 82 -21.83 -18.66 -9.73
C MET A 82 -21.19 -17.33 -10.12
N GLU A 83 -21.52 -16.25 -9.42
CA GLU A 83 -20.95 -14.92 -9.65
C GLU A 83 -19.44 -14.92 -9.42
N GLY A 84 -18.96 -15.59 -8.36
CA GLY A 84 -17.55 -15.75 -8.04
C GLY A 84 -16.78 -16.51 -9.11
N PHE A 85 -17.37 -17.55 -9.71
CA PHE A 85 -16.74 -18.26 -10.82
C PHE A 85 -16.54 -17.32 -12.03
N PHE A 86 -17.58 -16.60 -12.45
CA PHE A 86 -17.47 -15.66 -13.57
C PHE A 86 -16.52 -14.50 -13.26
N ALA A 87 -16.64 -13.91 -12.07
CA ALA A 87 -15.77 -12.83 -11.60
C ALA A 87 -14.31 -13.27 -11.57
N LYS A 88 -14.02 -14.51 -11.16
CA LYS A 88 -12.66 -15.03 -11.11
C LYS A 88 -11.99 -15.02 -12.49
N TYR A 89 -12.61 -15.64 -13.49
CA TYR A 89 -11.98 -15.80 -14.80
C TYR A 89 -12.05 -14.53 -15.65
N MET A 90 -13.22 -13.88 -15.72
CA MET A 90 -13.39 -12.66 -16.52
C MET A 90 -12.69 -11.47 -15.87
N GLY A 91 -12.77 -11.36 -14.54
CA GLY A 91 -12.08 -10.32 -13.79
C GLY A 91 -10.56 -10.46 -13.90
N ALA A 92 -10.01 -11.68 -13.76
CA ALA A 92 -8.57 -11.91 -13.93
C ALA A 92 -8.08 -11.51 -15.32
N LEU A 93 -8.82 -11.88 -16.37
CA LEU A 93 -8.46 -11.49 -17.75
C LEU A 93 -8.52 -9.97 -17.93
N ALA A 94 -9.60 -9.33 -17.47
CA ALA A 94 -9.75 -7.88 -17.55
C ALA A 94 -8.61 -7.16 -16.81
N MET A 95 -8.31 -7.58 -15.58
CA MET A 95 -7.27 -6.96 -14.77
C MET A 95 -5.87 -7.24 -15.27
N PHE A 96 -5.60 -8.40 -15.88
CA PHE A 96 -4.34 -8.65 -16.58
C PHE A 96 -4.12 -7.64 -17.72
N ILE A 97 -5.17 -7.30 -18.49
CA ILE A 97 -5.06 -6.30 -19.56
C ILE A 97 -4.94 -4.89 -18.97
N ILE A 98 -5.73 -4.56 -17.95
CA ILE A 98 -5.70 -3.26 -17.27
C ILE A 98 -4.34 -3.03 -16.61
N SER A 99 -3.73 -4.05 -16.01
CA SER A 99 -2.43 -3.96 -15.33
C SER A 99 -1.31 -3.56 -16.31
N LYS A 100 -1.33 -4.06 -17.55
CA LYS A 100 -0.41 -3.62 -18.61
C LYS A 100 -0.61 -2.16 -18.99
N ARG A 101 -1.86 -1.67 -19.01
CA ARG A 101 -2.15 -0.25 -19.24
C ARG A 101 -1.70 0.61 -18.08
N LEU A 102 -1.89 0.16 -16.84
CA LEU A 102 -1.43 0.83 -15.63
C LEU A 102 0.09 0.91 -15.60
N LYS A 103 0.80 -0.20 -15.89
CA LYS A 103 2.26 -0.23 -16.05
C LYS A 103 2.74 0.90 -16.98
N LYS A 104 2.13 1.01 -18.17
CA LYS A 104 2.48 2.07 -19.14
C LYS A 104 2.09 3.47 -18.64
N ARG A 105 0.93 3.63 -18.01
CA ARG A 105 0.43 4.92 -17.50
C ARG A 105 1.30 5.49 -16.38
N HIS A 106 1.82 4.62 -15.51
CA HIS A 106 2.66 4.99 -14.38
C HIS A 106 4.17 4.91 -14.68
N ASN A 107 4.55 4.75 -15.97
CA ASN A 107 5.94 4.65 -16.42
C ASN A 107 6.79 3.63 -15.64
N LEU A 108 6.19 2.48 -15.33
CA LEU A 108 6.87 1.39 -14.62
C LEU A 108 7.86 0.65 -15.54
N GLN A 109 8.91 0.11 -14.93
CA GLN A 109 9.93 -0.68 -15.61
C GLN A 109 9.34 -1.93 -16.25
N ASP A 110 10.12 -2.53 -17.16
CA ASP A 110 9.66 -3.71 -17.85
C ASP A 110 9.37 -4.88 -16.92
N ASN A 111 10.28 -5.04 -15.95
CA ASN A 111 10.09 -5.89 -14.79
C ASN A 111 9.49 -5.07 -13.63
N VAL A 112 8.17 -5.05 -13.54
CA VAL A 112 7.41 -4.35 -12.48
C VAL A 112 7.76 -4.77 -11.04
N ARG A 113 8.42 -5.94 -10.87
CA ARG A 113 8.95 -6.36 -9.56
C ARG A 113 10.08 -5.46 -9.09
N GLN A 114 10.92 -4.97 -10.00
CA GLN A 114 12.01 -4.07 -9.64
C GLN A 114 11.48 -2.74 -9.09
N ASP A 115 10.45 -2.16 -9.69
CA ASP A 115 9.81 -0.94 -9.16
C ASP A 115 9.27 -1.17 -7.73
N LEU A 116 8.68 -2.33 -7.47
CA LEU A 116 8.22 -2.71 -6.14
C LEU A 116 9.40 -2.83 -5.17
N TYR A 117 10.47 -3.50 -5.56
CA TYR A 117 11.65 -3.69 -4.71
C TYR A 117 12.33 -2.36 -4.40
N GLU A 118 12.46 -1.48 -5.38
CA GLU A 118 13.02 -0.15 -5.23
C GLU A 118 12.18 0.68 -4.25
N ALA A 119 10.86 0.75 -4.45
CA ALA A 119 9.95 1.49 -3.57
C ALA A 119 9.97 0.96 -2.13
N VAL A 120 9.95 -0.37 -1.97
CA VAL A 120 9.98 -1.01 -0.64
C VAL A 120 11.34 -0.79 0.04
N ASN A 121 12.45 -0.88 -0.68
CA ASN A 121 13.76 -0.58 -0.13
C ASN A 121 13.94 0.93 0.17
N GLU A 122 13.31 1.82 -0.60
CA GLU A 122 13.26 3.26 -0.30
C GLU A 122 12.58 3.49 1.05
N TRP A 123 11.44 2.83 1.29
CA TRP A 123 10.75 2.87 2.57
C TRP A 123 11.62 2.35 3.72
N VAL A 124 12.24 1.17 3.57
CA VAL A 124 13.13 0.62 4.61
C VAL A 124 14.30 1.56 4.91
N LYS A 125 14.88 2.17 3.88
CA LYS A 125 15.96 3.15 4.03
C LYS A 125 15.48 4.39 4.78
N ALA A 126 14.26 4.84 4.53
CA ALA A 126 13.66 5.98 5.19
C ALA A 126 13.35 5.71 6.68
N VAL A 127 12.83 4.52 7.01
CA VAL A 127 12.73 4.08 8.41
C VAL A 127 14.12 4.08 9.04
N GLY A 128 15.14 3.60 8.33
CA GLY A 128 16.52 3.59 8.79
C GLY A 128 16.80 2.51 9.82
N LYS A 129 17.99 2.55 10.43
CA LYS A 129 18.47 1.51 11.36
C LYS A 129 18.34 1.87 12.85
N HIS A 130 18.05 3.13 13.16
CA HIS A 130 18.07 3.67 14.53
C HIS A 130 16.70 3.70 15.19
N ARG A 131 15.64 3.29 14.48
CA ARG A 131 14.27 3.23 14.98
C ARG A 131 13.59 1.94 14.51
N LEU A 132 12.56 1.50 15.26
CA LEU A 132 11.82 0.28 14.95
C LEU A 132 10.82 0.50 13.82
N PHE A 133 10.22 1.69 13.81
CA PHE A 133 9.19 2.17 12.89
C PHE A 133 9.50 3.60 12.46
N MET A 134 8.83 4.11 11.42
CA MET A 134 8.90 5.54 11.05
C MET A 134 8.52 6.42 12.25
N GLY A 135 7.51 6.01 13.04
CA GLY A 135 7.11 6.65 14.28
C GLY A 135 8.10 6.54 15.47
N GLY A 136 9.24 5.86 15.31
CA GLY A 136 10.21 5.68 16.38
C GLY A 136 10.08 4.31 17.06
N SER A 137 9.65 4.31 18.33
CA SER A 137 9.43 3.09 19.13
C SER A 137 8.07 2.44 18.88
N GLN A 138 7.08 3.21 18.42
CA GLN A 138 5.75 2.76 18.03
C GLN A 138 5.45 3.21 16.59
N PRO A 139 4.57 2.49 15.85
CA PRO A 139 4.22 2.88 14.51
C PRO A 139 3.38 4.16 14.50
N ASN A 140 3.62 5.02 13.51
CA ASN A 140 2.78 6.19 13.24
C ASN A 140 1.83 5.91 12.05
N LEU A 141 1.12 6.94 11.58
CA LEU A 141 0.18 6.76 10.46
C LEU A 141 0.88 6.45 9.13
N ALA A 142 2.15 6.81 8.95
CA ALA A 142 2.91 6.42 7.76
C ALA A 142 3.23 4.92 7.77
N ASP A 143 3.66 4.39 8.93
CA ASP A 143 3.88 2.95 9.07
C ASP A 143 2.60 2.16 8.78
N LEU A 144 1.46 2.60 9.33
CA LEU A 144 0.16 1.97 9.10
C LEU A 144 -0.28 2.06 7.64
N ALA A 145 -0.06 3.22 6.98
CA ALA A 145 -0.40 3.39 5.56
C ALA A 145 0.40 2.42 4.67
N VAL A 146 1.72 2.37 4.85
CA VAL A 146 2.58 1.47 4.06
C VAL A 146 2.26 0.00 4.36
N TYR A 147 2.09 -0.34 5.64
CA TYR A 147 1.74 -1.70 6.04
C TYR A 147 0.41 -2.13 5.41
N GLY A 148 -0.62 -1.28 5.51
CA GLY A 148 -1.94 -1.56 4.94
C GLY A 148 -1.89 -1.77 3.43
N VAL A 149 -1.13 -0.96 2.69
CA VAL A 149 -0.98 -1.11 1.23
C VAL A 149 -0.26 -2.42 0.88
N LEU A 150 0.81 -2.79 1.59
CA LEU A 150 1.55 -4.03 1.31
C LEU A 150 0.76 -5.28 1.71
N ARG A 151 -0.01 -5.21 2.80
CA ARG A 151 -0.84 -6.32 3.31
C ARG A 151 -1.86 -6.83 2.30
N VAL A 152 -2.31 -5.98 1.37
CA VAL A 152 -3.23 -6.38 0.28
C VAL A 152 -2.65 -7.51 -0.59
N MET A 153 -1.32 -7.66 -0.63
CA MET A 153 -0.66 -8.71 -1.42
C MET A 153 -0.42 -10.02 -0.63
N GLU A 154 -0.71 -10.08 0.67
CA GLU A 154 -0.50 -11.28 1.47
C GLU A 154 -1.18 -12.51 0.85
N GLY A 155 -0.46 -13.64 0.81
CA GLY A 155 -0.92 -14.88 0.18
C GLY A 155 -0.77 -14.91 -1.35
N LEU A 156 -0.22 -13.86 -1.97
CA LEU A 156 0.08 -13.81 -3.39
C LEU A 156 1.59 -13.87 -3.65
N GLU A 157 1.97 -14.39 -4.82
CA GLU A 157 3.38 -14.53 -5.25
C GLU A 157 4.16 -13.21 -5.16
N ALA A 158 3.50 -12.07 -5.42
CA ALA A 158 4.12 -10.75 -5.34
C ALA A 158 4.63 -10.39 -3.93
N PHE A 159 3.93 -10.84 -2.90
CA PHE A 159 4.31 -10.59 -1.51
C PHE A 159 5.50 -11.45 -1.10
N ASP A 160 5.47 -12.74 -1.44
CA ASP A 160 6.60 -13.65 -1.17
C ASP A 160 7.87 -13.17 -1.88
N ASP A 161 7.74 -12.81 -3.15
CA ASP A 161 8.83 -12.23 -3.95
C ASP A 161 9.41 -10.97 -3.28
N MET A 162 8.55 -10.05 -2.83
CA MET A 162 8.96 -8.82 -2.14
C MET A 162 9.69 -9.14 -0.83
N MET A 163 9.18 -10.09 -0.05
CA MET A 163 9.79 -10.48 1.24
C MET A 163 11.19 -11.06 1.06
N VAL A 164 11.41 -11.85 0.00
CA VAL A 164 12.70 -12.48 -0.28
C VAL A 164 13.71 -11.50 -0.89
N ASN A 165 13.27 -10.60 -1.77
CA ASN A 165 14.16 -9.74 -2.56
C ASN A 165 14.40 -8.35 -1.97
N THR A 166 13.82 -8.05 -0.80
CA THR A 166 13.99 -6.76 -0.12
C THR A 166 14.33 -6.94 1.36
N LYS A 167 14.67 -5.84 2.04
CA LYS A 167 14.97 -5.85 3.47
C LYS A 167 13.76 -5.52 4.34
N ILE A 168 12.55 -5.64 3.82
CA ILE A 168 11.30 -5.20 4.47
C ILE A 168 10.86 -6.13 5.60
N GLN A 169 11.16 -7.42 5.50
CA GLN A 169 10.60 -8.46 6.35
C GLN A 169 10.69 -8.16 7.85
N PRO A 170 11.83 -7.70 8.41
CA PRO A 170 11.91 -7.40 9.84
C PRO A 170 10.97 -6.27 10.28
N TRP A 171 10.80 -5.23 9.45
CA TRP A 171 9.88 -4.12 9.75
C TRP A 171 8.43 -4.60 9.64
N TYR A 172 8.11 -5.38 8.60
CA TYR A 172 6.76 -5.87 8.37
C TYR A 172 6.27 -6.78 9.50
N GLN A 173 7.11 -7.72 9.94
CA GLN A 173 6.79 -8.60 11.08
C GLN A 173 6.61 -7.84 12.39
N ARG A 174 7.33 -6.71 12.58
CA ARG A 174 7.09 -5.84 13.74
C ARG A 174 5.72 -5.16 13.64
N MET A 175 5.34 -4.69 12.45
CA MET A 175 4.02 -4.11 12.22
C MET A 175 2.90 -5.11 12.48
N GLU A 176 3.02 -6.31 11.91
CA GLU A 176 2.05 -7.40 12.09
C GLU A 176 1.83 -7.72 13.57
N LYS A 177 2.91 -7.87 14.34
CA LYS A 177 2.82 -8.13 15.79
C LYS A 177 2.12 -7.01 16.55
N VAL A 178 2.38 -5.75 16.20
CA VAL A 178 1.73 -4.61 16.86
C VAL A 178 0.24 -4.56 16.53
N VAL A 179 -0.13 -4.78 15.26
CA VAL A 179 -1.54 -4.76 14.83
C VAL A 179 -2.31 -5.94 15.44
N GLN A 180 -1.77 -7.16 15.37
CA GLN A 180 -2.43 -8.34 15.96
C GLN A 180 -2.60 -8.21 17.48
N LYS A 181 -1.58 -7.73 18.21
CA LYS A 181 -1.69 -7.53 19.66
C LYS A 181 -2.83 -6.58 20.02
N ASN A 182 -3.07 -5.57 19.20
CA ASN A 182 -4.14 -4.60 19.43
C ASN A 182 -5.52 -5.11 19.02
N GLU A 183 -5.62 -6.10 18.11
CA GLU A 183 -6.89 -6.76 17.77
C GLU A 183 -7.43 -7.64 18.92
N PHE A 184 -6.57 -8.21 19.77
CA PHE A 184 -6.96 -9.04 20.93
C PHE A 184 -7.17 -8.26 22.23
N THR A 185 -7.06 -6.94 22.23
CA THR A 185 -7.21 -6.08 23.43
C THR A 185 -8.50 -5.24 23.39
N ILE A 186 -9.48 -5.60 22.55
CA ILE A 186 -10.78 -4.93 22.42
C ILE A 186 -11.88 -5.85 22.95
#